data_AF-C4RLA3-F1
#
_entry.id   AF-C4RLA3-F1
#
_cell.length_a   1.000
_cell.length_b   1.000
_cell.length_c   1.000
_cell.angle_alpha   90.00
_cell.angle_beta   90.00
_cell.angle_gamma   90.00
#
_symmetry.space_group_name_H-M   'P 1'
#
loop_
_entity.id
_entity.type
_entity.pdbx_description
1 polymer ?
#
loop_
_entity_poly.entity_id
_entity_poly.type
_entity_poly.pdbx_seq_one_letter_code
_entity_poly.pdbx_strand_id
1 'polypeptide(L)'
;MSEESGTSRRAARLELDEPMAARLLGALPLVAERTVTAITAEVPAYSGTLTGQMRAKIENAVRIALGTFLQLVGRPQAASDPSTPLAPALEAAYALGSGEARSGRSMDALLAAYRVGARVAWREVSTATVRAGLAAATVAEFAELMFAYIDELS
;
A
#
# COMPACT_ATOMS: atom_id res chain seq x y z
N MET A 1 2.22 -22.06 -15.04
CA MET A 1 0.88 -21.44 -15.13
C MET A 1 0.75 -20.58 -13.91
N SER A 2 1.00 -19.27 -14.03
CA SER A 2 0.87 -18.33 -12.92
C SER A 2 -0.63 -18.13 -12.66
N GLU A 3 -1.08 -18.50 -11.46
CA GLU A 3 -2.44 -18.18 -11.03
C GLU A 3 -2.56 -16.65 -10.94
N GLU A 4 -3.48 -16.11 -11.73
CA GLU A 4 -3.84 -14.70 -11.71
C GLU A 4 -4.29 -14.31 -10.29
N SER A 5 -3.59 -13.38 -9.62
CA SER A 5 -3.96 -12.95 -8.27
C SER A 5 -5.41 -12.44 -8.24
N GLY A 6 -6.15 -12.82 -7.19
CA GLY A 6 -7.53 -12.37 -6.98
C GLY A 6 -7.66 -10.85 -6.88
N THR A 7 -6.60 -10.18 -6.39
CA THR A 7 -6.49 -8.71 -6.35
C THR A 7 -6.45 -8.13 -7.74
N SER A 8 -5.65 -8.70 -8.65
CA SER A 8 -5.54 -8.24 -10.03
C SER A 8 -6.85 -8.34 -10.81
N ARG A 9 -7.61 -9.43 -10.64
CA ARG A 9 -8.90 -9.63 -11.32
C ARG A 9 -9.98 -8.67 -10.83
N ARG A 10 -9.96 -8.33 -9.54
CA ARG A 10 -10.92 -7.41 -8.93
C ARG A 10 -10.55 -5.95 -9.26
N ALA A 11 -9.25 -5.63 -9.34
CA ALA A 11 -8.76 -4.31 -9.72
C ALA A 11 -9.18 -3.92 -11.15
N ALA A 12 -9.25 -4.90 -12.05
CA ALA A 12 -9.69 -4.70 -13.43
C ALA A 12 -11.14 -4.19 -13.56
N ARG A 13 -11.96 -4.22 -12.49
CA ARG A 13 -13.37 -3.77 -12.50
C ARG A 13 -13.57 -2.36 -11.94
N LEU A 14 -12.56 -1.81 -11.27
CA LEU A 14 -12.64 -0.49 -10.65
C LEU A 14 -11.98 0.53 -11.58
N GLU A 15 -12.76 1.48 -12.09
CA GLU A 15 -12.22 2.61 -12.85
C GLU A 15 -12.19 3.85 -11.96
N LEU A 16 -10.98 4.24 -11.55
CA LEU A 16 -10.74 5.58 -11.03
C LEU A 16 -10.49 6.52 -12.20
N ASP A 17 -11.19 7.65 -12.24
CA ASP A 17 -10.90 8.66 -13.24
C ASP A 17 -9.49 9.25 -13.05
N GLU A 18 -8.92 9.76 -14.14
CA GLU A 18 -7.56 10.32 -14.15
C GLU A 18 -7.38 11.45 -13.10
N PRO A 19 -8.35 12.38 -12.90
CA PRO A 19 -8.25 13.39 -11.84
C PRO A 19 -8.16 12.80 -10.43
N MET A 20 -8.92 11.74 -10.14
CA MET A 20 -8.86 11.06 -8.84
C MET A 20 -7.55 10.31 -8.67
N ALA A 21 -7.11 9.57 -9.69
CA ALA A 21 -5.82 8.89 -9.65
C ALA A 21 -4.67 9.87 -9.39
N ALA A 22 -4.64 11.00 -10.09
CA ALA A 22 -3.65 12.06 -9.88
C ALA A 22 -3.71 12.66 -8.48
N ARG A 23 -4.92 12.88 -7.94
CA ARG A 23 -5.12 13.39 -6.58
C ARG A 23 -4.63 12.41 -5.51
N LEU A 24 -4.89 11.12 -5.67
CA LEU A 24 -4.40 10.08 -4.77
C LEU A 24 -2.89 9.92 -4.85
N LEU A 25 -2.31 9.96 -6.06
CA LEU A 25 -0.86 9.95 -6.28
C LEU A 25 -0.19 11.16 -5.60
N GLY A 26 -0.80 12.35 -5.70
CA GLY A 26 -0.34 13.56 -5.04
C GLY A 26 -0.39 13.52 -3.51
N ALA A 27 -1.27 12.70 -2.93
CA ALA A 27 -1.38 12.54 -1.49
C ALA A 27 -0.33 11.58 -0.90
N LEU A 28 0.26 10.70 -1.70
CA LEU A 28 1.16 9.64 -1.23
C LEU A 28 2.33 10.10 -0.34
N PRO A 29 3.00 11.25 -0.59
CA PRO A 29 4.04 11.73 0.31
C PRO A 29 3.56 11.91 1.75
N LEU A 30 2.38 12.52 1.93
CA LEU A 30 1.78 12.72 3.24
C LEU A 30 1.33 11.39 3.87
N VAL A 31 0.76 10.49 3.06
CA VAL A 31 0.34 9.16 3.52
C VAL A 31 1.54 8.36 4.05
N ALA A 32 2.66 8.41 3.35
CA ALA A 32 3.88 7.71 3.75
C ALA A 32 4.48 8.27 5.04
N GLU A 33 4.58 9.60 5.15
CA GLU A 33 5.05 10.27 6.37
C GLU A 33 4.19 9.88 7.59
N ARG A 34 2.86 9.94 7.43
CA ARG A 34 1.90 9.57 8.49
C ARG A 34 2.00 8.09 8.84
N THR A 35 2.18 7.23 7.85
CA THR A 35 2.34 5.78 8.03
C THR A 35 3.57 5.48 8.89
N VAL A 36 4.73 6.01 8.52
CA VAL A 36 5.98 5.75 9.26
C VAL A 36 5.93 6.38 10.66
N THR A 37 5.32 7.54 10.79
CA THR A 37 5.08 8.18 12.10
C THR A 37 4.23 7.30 13.01
N ALA A 38 3.11 6.78 12.49
CA ALA A 38 2.21 5.91 13.26
C ALA A 38 2.89 4.59 13.64
N ILE A 39 3.61 3.94 12.71
CA ILE A 39 4.35 2.71 13.01
C ILE A 39 5.37 2.93 14.14
N THR A 40 6.12 4.02 14.06
CA THR A 40 7.12 4.38 15.10
C THR A 40 6.47 4.61 16.46
N ALA A 41 5.28 5.20 16.48
CA ALA A 41 4.55 5.51 17.71
C ALA A 41 3.81 4.30 18.31
N GLU A 42 3.29 3.40 17.47
CA GLU A 42 2.36 2.34 17.89
C GLU A 42 3.01 0.95 17.98
N VAL A 43 4.17 0.74 17.35
CA VAL A 43 4.86 -0.56 17.35
C VAL A 43 6.17 -0.45 18.13
N PRO A 44 6.25 -0.99 19.37
CA PRO A 44 7.42 -0.82 20.24
C PRO A 44 8.76 -1.23 19.62
N ALA A 45 8.76 -2.27 18.78
CA ALA A 45 9.96 -2.76 18.09
C ALA A 45 10.55 -1.75 17.08
N TYR A 46 9.75 -0.77 16.63
CA TYR A 46 10.17 0.29 15.71
C TYR A 46 10.36 1.66 16.39
N SER A 47 10.09 1.75 17.69
CA SER A 47 10.28 2.98 18.46
C SER A 47 11.75 3.42 18.42
N GLY A 48 11.99 4.65 17.94
CA GLY A 48 13.33 5.23 17.82
C GLY A 48 14.24 4.62 16.74
N THR A 49 13.79 3.59 16.01
CA THR A 49 14.62 2.92 14.98
C THR A 49 14.40 3.50 13.59
N LEU A 50 13.20 4.00 13.30
CA LEU A 50 12.82 4.59 12.01
C LEU A 50 13.11 6.09 11.96
N THR A 51 14.40 6.45 12.01
CA THR A 51 14.85 7.84 12.04
C THR A 51 15.81 8.18 10.89
N GLY A 52 16.02 9.48 10.63
CA GLY A 52 16.98 9.97 9.64
C GLY A 52 16.83 9.35 8.25
N GLN A 53 17.93 8.82 7.71
CA GLN A 53 17.93 8.20 6.38
C GLN A 53 17.08 6.92 6.31
N MET A 54 16.96 6.17 7.41
CA MET A 54 16.13 4.96 7.44
C MET A 54 14.66 5.33 7.28
N ARG A 55 14.22 6.37 8.00
CA ARG A 55 12.86 6.92 7.86
C ARG A 55 12.56 7.28 6.41
N ALA A 56 13.43 8.06 5.78
CA ALA A 56 13.24 8.48 4.39
C ALA A 56 13.18 7.29 3.41
N LYS A 57 13.97 6.24 3.64
CA LYS A 57 13.91 5.00 2.85
C LYS A 57 12.57 4.30 2.99
N ILE A 58 12.05 4.15 4.21
CA ILE A 58 10.75 3.50 4.42
C ILE A 58 9.60 4.36 3.88
N GLU A 59 9.63 5.68 4.09
CA GLU A 59 8.64 6.58 3.49
C GLU A 59 8.63 6.45 1.96
N ASN A 60 9.80 6.37 1.33
CA ASN A 60 9.89 6.12 -0.11
C ASN A 60 9.35 4.73 -0.51
N ALA A 61 9.62 3.69 0.26
CA ALA A 61 9.08 2.36 0.02
C ALA A 61 7.55 2.32 0.09
N VAL A 62 6.95 2.98 1.09
CA VAL A 62 5.48 3.12 1.21
C VAL A 62 4.90 3.87 0.00
N ARG A 63 5.54 4.97 -0.44
CA ARG A 63 5.12 5.71 -1.64
C ARG A 63 5.14 4.84 -2.89
N ILE A 64 6.19 4.06 -3.08
CA ILE A 64 6.31 3.16 -4.24
C ILE A 64 5.21 2.09 -4.17
N ALA A 65 5.01 1.44 -3.02
CA ALA A 65 4.02 0.39 -2.86
C ALA A 65 2.59 0.88 -3.14
N LEU A 66 2.20 2.04 -2.59
CA LEU A 66 0.89 2.64 -2.83
C LEU A 66 0.76 3.21 -4.25
N GLY A 67 1.84 3.74 -4.83
CA GLY A 67 1.86 4.22 -6.21
C GLY A 67 1.64 3.08 -7.21
N THR A 68 2.29 1.94 -7.00
CA THR A 68 2.08 0.72 -7.79
C THR A 68 0.63 0.25 -7.72
N PHE A 69 0.05 0.25 -6.52
CA PHE A 69 -1.37 -0.07 -6.34
C PHE A 69 -2.30 0.88 -7.11
N LEU A 70 -2.07 2.20 -7.04
CA LEU A 70 -2.88 3.16 -7.80
C LEU A 70 -2.72 3.00 -9.31
N GLN A 71 -1.53 2.62 -9.79
CA GLN A 71 -1.33 2.29 -11.21
C GLN A 71 -2.04 0.99 -11.63
N LEU A 72 -2.19 0.02 -10.72
CA LEU A 72 -2.98 -1.20 -10.97
C LEU A 72 -4.46 -0.84 -11.19
N VAL A 73 -5.00 0.06 -10.37
CA VAL A 73 -6.41 0.47 -10.40
C VAL A 73 -6.71 1.49 -11.51
N GLY A 74 -5.75 2.33 -11.89
CA GLY A 74 -5.94 3.40 -12.88
C GLY A 74 -5.75 2.99 -14.35
N ARG A 75 -5.43 1.72 -14.66
CA ARG A 75 -5.15 1.29 -16.03
C ARG A 75 -6.40 0.71 -16.73
N PRO A 76 -6.73 1.15 -17.96
CA PRO A 76 -7.73 0.50 -18.79
C PRO A 76 -7.35 -0.94 -19.14
N GLN A 77 -8.35 -1.83 -19.14
CA GLN A 77 -8.30 -3.30 -19.26
C GLN A 77 -7.48 -3.89 -20.44
N ALA A 78 -7.02 -3.09 -21.41
CA ALA A 78 -6.47 -3.57 -22.67
C ALA A 78 -4.93 -3.71 -22.73
N ALA A 79 -4.18 -3.25 -21.73
CA ALA A 79 -2.73 -3.03 -21.92
C ALA A 79 -1.78 -3.73 -20.92
N SER A 80 -2.24 -4.61 -20.04
CA SER A 80 -1.32 -5.23 -19.07
C SER A 80 -1.77 -6.61 -18.62
N ASP A 81 -0.83 -7.57 -18.60
CA ASP A 81 -0.99 -8.83 -17.87
C ASP A 81 -1.23 -8.50 -16.39
N PRO A 82 -2.38 -8.89 -15.80
CA PRO A 82 -2.76 -8.58 -14.41
C PRO A 82 -1.74 -9.05 -13.38
N SER A 83 -0.86 -10.00 -13.74
CA SER A 83 0.20 -10.56 -12.88
C SER A 83 1.45 -9.68 -12.77
N THR A 84 1.63 -8.73 -13.68
CA THR A 84 2.89 -7.95 -13.83
C THR A 84 3.09 -6.85 -12.77
N PRO A 85 2.06 -6.13 -12.28
CA PRO A 85 2.29 -4.99 -11.37
C PRO A 85 2.67 -5.40 -9.94
N LEU A 86 2.27 -6.59 -9.49
CA LEU A 86 2.44 -7.05 -8.10
C LEU A 86 3.83 -7.61 -7.81
N ALA A 87 4.48 -8.25 -8.78
CA ALA A 87 5.73 -8.98 -8.57
C ALA A 87 6.86 -8.12 -7.93
N PRO A 88 7.09 -6.86 -8.33
CA PRO A 88 8.11 -6.02 -7.68
C PRO A 88 7.77 -5.67 -6.23
N ALA A 89 6.49 -5.50 -5.90
CA ALA A 89 6.05 -5.20 -4.55
C ALA A 89 6.19 -6.42 -3.64
N LEU A 90 5.86 -7.61 -4.15
CA LEU A 90 6.04 -8.89 -3.46
C LEU A 90 7.52 -9.18 -3.18
N GLU A 91 8.41 -8.96 -4.15
CA GLU A 91 9.85 -9.14 -3.95
C GLU A 91 10.40 -8.17 -2.89
N ALA A 92 9.93 -6.92 -2.89
CA ALA A 92 10.30 -5.94 -1.88
C ALA A 92 9.81 -6.33 -0.47
N ALA A 93 8.59 -6.84 -0.36
CA ALA A 93 8.05 -7.35 0.89
C ALA A 93 8.84 -8.56 1.40
N TYR A 94 9.19 -9.50 0.51
CA TYR A 94 10.02 -10.65 0.85
C TYR A 94 11.43 -10.25 1.31
N ALA A 95 12.06 -9.31 0.63
CA ALA A 95 13.35 -8.77 1.02
C ALA A 95 13.30 -8.05 2.38
N LEU A 96 12.22 -7.31 2.65
CA LEU A 96 11.98 -6.67 3.94
C LEU A 96 11.87 -7.71 5.05
N GLY A 97 10.98 -8.70 4.92
CA GLY A 97 10.83 -9.78 5.90
C GLY A 97 12.12 -10.55 6.15
N SER A 98 12.87 -10.84 5.08
CA SER A 98 14.20 -11.45 5.19
C SER A 98 15.20 -10.58 5.96
N GLY A 99 15.13 -9.25 5.81
CA GLY A 99 15.96 -8.30 6.55
C GLY A 99 15.60 -8.22 8.04
N GLU A 100 14.31 -8.27 8.37
CA GLU A 100 13.80 -8.29 9.75
C GLU A 100 14.25 -9.56 10.47
N ALA A 101 14.10 -10.72 9.84
CA ALA A 101 14.53 -12.01 10.38
C ALA A 101 16.03 -12.03 10.66
N ARG A 102 16.87 -11.51 9.74
CA ARG A 102 18.32 -11.38 9.97
C ARG A 102 18.66 -10.40 11.10
N SER A 103 17.80 -9.42 11.36
CA SER A 103 17.96 -8.43 12.43
C SER A 103 17.44 -8.93 13.78
N GLY A 104 16.92 -10.17 13.86
CA GLY A 104 16.36 -10.74 15.08
C GLY A 104 15.02 -10.13 15.52
N ARG A 105 14.35 -9.36 14.65
CA ARG A 105 13.01 -8.81 14.94
C ARG A 105 11.94 -9.87 14.70
N SER A 106 10.88 -9.84 15.52
CA SER A 106 9.80 -10.81 15.41
C SER A 106 8.92 -10.52 14.20
N MET A 107 8.40 -11.59 13.59
CA MET A 107 7.39 -11.46 12.54
C MET A 107 6.12 -10.76 13.05
N ASP A 108 5.80 -10.90 14.34
CA ASP A 108 4.67 -10.19 14.97
C ASP A 108 4.85 -8.67 14.91
N ALA A 109 6.08 -8.17 15.08
CA ALA A 109 6.36 -6.74 14.96
C ALA A 109 6.15 -6.24 13.53
N LEU A 110 6.62 -7.01 12.54
CA LEU A 110 6.43 -6.69 11.12
C LEU A 110 4.94 -6.69 10.74
N LEU A 111 4.19 -7.71 11.15
CA LEU A 111 2.74 -7.79 10.95
C LEU A 111 1.99 -6.64 11.64
N ALA A 112 2.42 -6.24 12.84
CA ALA A 112 1.87 -5.06 13.52
C ALA A 112 2.13 -3.77 12.71
N ALA A 113 3.33 -3.60 12.14
CA ALA A 113 3.63 -2.46 11.28
C ALA A 113 2.78 -2.44 10.00
N TYR A 114 2.58 -3.59 9.35
CA TYR A 114 1.67 -3.70 8.20
C TYR A 114 0.24 -3.28 8.58
N ARG A 115 -0.31 -3.78 9.69
CA ARG A 115 -1.66 -3.42 10.16
C ARG A 115 -1.81 -1.93 10.44
N VAL A 116 -0.83 -1.32 11.11
CA VAL A 116 -0.81 0.12 11.38
C VAL A 116 -0.72 0.92 10.09
N GLY A 117 0.18 0.54 9.19
CA GLY A 117 0.35 1.21 7.89
C GLY A 117 -0.90 1.12 7.02
N ALA A 118 -1.53 -0.06 6.97
CA ALA A 118 -2.79 -0.29 6.26
C ALA A 118 -3.91 0.64 6.77
N ARG A 119 -4.08 0.71 8.08
CA ARG A 119 -5.08 1.58 8.73
C ARG A 119 -4.85 3.05 8.38
N VAL A 120 -3.60 3.51 8.42
CA VAL A 120 -3.27 4.91 8.09
C VAL A 120 -3.48 5.18 6.61
N ALA A 121 -2.97 4.34 5.72
CA ALA A 121 -3.17 4.47 4.28
C ALA A 121 -4.67 4.52 3.92
N TRP A 122 -5.46 3.60 4.49
CA TRP A 122 -6.91 3.57 4.30
C TRP A 122 -7.58 4.86 4.79
N ARG A 123 -7.23 5.35 5.99
CA ARG A 123 -7.82 6.57 6.55
C ARG A 123 -7.59 7.78 5.63
N GLU A 124 -6.38 7.93 5.11
CA GLU A 124 -6.05 9.06 4.23
C GLU A 124 -6.75 8.96 2.88
N VAL A 125 -6.72 7.78 2.27
CA VAL A 125 -7.32 7.57 0.95
C VAL A 125 -8.85 7.62 1.00
N SER A 126 -9.48 7.01 2.01
CA SER A 126 -10.94 7.12 2.22
C SER A 126 -11.36 8.57 2.45
N THR A 127 -10.59 9.35 3.22
CA THR A 127 -10.86 10.78 3.40
C THR A 127 -10.75 11.54 2.08
N ALA A 128 -9.73 11.25 1.26
CA ALA A 128 -9.52 11.92 -0.02
C ALA A 128 -10.65 11.61 -1.04
N THR A 129 -11.05 10.34 -1.12
CA THR A 129 -12.10 9.86 -2.04
C THR A 129 -13.49 10.37 -1.64
N VAL A 130 -13.85 10.30 -0.35
CA VAL A 130 -15.14 10.82 0.15
C VAL A 130 -15.24 12.34 -0.05
N ARG A 131 -14.18 13.10 0.24
CA ARG A 131 -14.16 14.56 0.01
C ARG A 131 -14.30 14.95 -1.45
N ALA A 132 -13.92 14.05 -2.36
CA ALA A 132 -14.07 14.27 -3.79
C ALA A 132 -15.43 13.81 -4.33
N GLY A 133 -16.32 13.29 -3.47
CA GLY A 133 -17.67 12.90 -3.86
C GLY A 133 -17.75 11.56 -4.58
N LEU A 134 -16.76 10.67 -4.42
CA LEU A 134 -16.86 9.32 -4.97
C LEU A 134 -18.07 8.59 -4.36
N ALA A 135 -18.75 7.81 -5.21
CA ALA A 135 -19.85 6.98 -4.77
C ALA A 135 -19.38 5.97 -3.70
N ALA A 136 -20.21 5.73 -2.70
CA ALA A 136 -19.89 4.81 -1.60
C ALA A 136 -19.51 3.40 -2.11
N ALA A 137 -20.16 2.92 -3.18
CA ALA A 137 -19.84 1.65 -3.81
C ALA A 137 -18.40 1.63 -4.35
N THR A 138 -17.98 2.66 -5.08
CA THR A 138 -16.61 2.82 -5.60
C THR A 138 -15.57 2.86 -4.47
N VAL A 139 -15.89 3.57 -3.38
CA VAL A 139 -15.01 3.63 -2.19
C VAL A 139 -14.89 2.25 -1.52
N ALA A 140 -15.98 1.48 -1.44
CA ALA A 140 -15.99 0.14 -0.87
C ALA A 140 -15.18 -0.85 -1.73
N GLU A 141 -15.37 -0.84 -3.05
CA GLU A 141 -14.59 -1.66 -3.99
C GLU A 141 -13.10 -1.34 -3.92
N PHE A 142 -12.76 -0.05 -3.87
CA PHE A 142 -11.37 0.38 -3.68
C PHE A 142 -10.79 -0.11 -2.35
N ALA A 143 -11.58 -0.11 -1.27
CA ALA A 143 -11.17 -0.64 0.03
C ALA A 143 -10.84 -2.14 -0.04
N GLU A 144 -11.72 -2.94 -0.64
CA GLU A 144 -11.51 -4.38 -0.82
C GLU A 144 -10.20 -4.67 -1.57
N LEU A 145 -9.92 -3.89 -2.62
CA LEU A 145 -8.69 -4.02 -3.39
C LEU A 145 -7.44 -3.63 -2.60
N MET A 146 -7.51 -2.53 -1.87
CA MET A 146 -6.39 -2.06 -1.05
C MET A 146 -6.06 -3.08 0.05
N PHE A 147 -7.06 -3.64 0.72
CA PHE A 147 -6.83 -4.64 1.76
C PHE A 147 -6.30 -5.94 1.17
N ALA A 148 -6.85 -6.43 0.06
CA ALA A 148 -6.33 -7.63 -0.61
C ALA A 148 -4.87 -7.44 -1.07
N TYR A 149 -4.52 -6.27 -1.62
CA TYR A 149 -3.15 -5.92 -1.98
C TYR A 149 -2.22 -5.91 -0.77
N ILE A 150 -2.64 -5.34 0.35
CA ILE A 150 -1.83 -5.30 1.57
C ILE A 150 -1.67 -6.69 2.18
N ASP A 151 -2.72 -7.50 2.18
CA ASP A 151 -2.69 -8.88 2.69
C ASP A 151 -1.72 -9.74 1.88
N GLU A 152 -1.57 -9.50 0.58
CA GLU A 152 -0.56 -10.17 -0.25
C GLU A 152 0.88 -9.74 0.09
N LEU A 153 1.09 -8.53 0.61
CA LEU A 153 2.41 -8.03 1.00
C LEU A 153 2.82 -8.42 2.44
N SER A 154 1.85 -8.75 3.30
CA SER A 154 2.05 -8.98 4.74
C SER A 154 2.26 -10.44 5.09
#